data_AF-A0A356NVY2-F1
#
_entry.id   AF-A0A356NVY2-F1
#
_cell.length_a   1.000
_cell.length_b   1.000
_cell.length_c   1.000
_cell.angle_alpha   90.00
_cell.angle_beta   90.00
_cell.angle_gamma   90.00
#
_symmetry.space_group_name_H-M   'P 1'
#
loop_
_entity.id
_entity.type
_entity.pdbx_description
1 polymer ?
#
loop_
_entity_poly.entity_id
_entity_poly.type
_entity_poly.pdbx_seq_one_letter_code
_entity_poly.pdbx_strand_id
1 'polypeptide(L)'
;DFSLDDLKALARLDMDIFFITGNHEGYVKGYRKQLDRFKELNITVLDNERVALGELNLIGVADEQPSGARVKTVERLYVAGAFNLALVHQPSIWDQTSHYTDLMLCGHTHKGQIFPFNFLVRLQFRYVFGLYGKSGAHLYVSSGVGCWGPRMRLGSKNEVILLEIKPEPLASIMAD
;
A
#
# COMPACT_ATOMS: atom_id res chain seq x y z
N ASP A 1 5.48 8.33 19.93
CA ASP A 1 4.07 8.75 19.89
C ASP A 1 3.91 9.86 18.86
N PHE A 2 2.97 9.69 17.94
CA PHE A 2 2.56 10.76 17.02
C PHE A 2 1.26 11.38 17.57
N SER A 3 1.07 12.69 17.38
CA SER A 3 -0.16 13.38 17.75
C SER A 3 -1.07 13.46 16.52
N LEU A 4 -2.39 13.42 16.70
CA LEU A 4 -3.32 13.77 15.62
C LEU A 4 -3.15 15.21 15.15
N ASP A 5 -2.56 16.07 16.00
CA ASP A 5 -2.20 17.43 15.61
C ASP A 5 -1.21 17.46 14.45
N ASP A 6 -0.32 16.47 14.37
CA ASP A 6 0.66 16.34 13.29
C ASP A 6 -0.03 16.03 11.94
N LEU A 7 -1.27 15.53 11.98
CA LEU A 7 -2.06 15.12 10.83
C LEU A 7 -3.22 16.07 10.51
N LYS A 8 -3.39 17.16 11.28
CA LYS A 8 -4.48 18.14 11.08
C LYS A 8 -4.55 18.75 9.68
N ALA A 9 -3.42 18.81 8.98
CA ALA A 9 -3.38 19.29 7.60
C ALA A 9 -4.21 18.41 6.65
N LEU A 10 -4.30 17.11 6.93
CA LEU A 10 -5.05 16.15 6.11
C LEU A 10 -6.57 16.40 6.16
N ALA A 11 -7.07 16.88 7.29
CA ALA A 11 -8.49 17.23 7.45
C ALA A 11 -8.94 18.40 6.54
N ARG A 12 -8.02 19.11 5.91
CA ARG A 12 -8.30 20.24 5.00
C ARG A 12 -8.31 19.82 3.53
N LEU A 13 -7.97 18.57 3.22
CA LEU A 13 -7.92 18.08 1.86
C LEU A 13 -9.32 17.68 1.41
N ASP A 14 -9.72 18.17 0.24
CA ASP A 14 -10.98 17.82 -0.43
C ASP A 14 -10.78 16.56 -1.28
N MET A 15 -10.39 15.47 -0.61
CA MET A 15 -10.20 14.15 -1.21
C MET A 15 -10.31 13.06 -0.15
N ASP A 16 -10.79 11.88 -0.54
CA ASP A 16 -10.82 10.72 0.35
C ASP A 16 -9.39 10.24 0.64
N ILE A 17 -9.10 9.97 1.93
CA ILE A 17 -7.81 9.42 2.35
C ILE A 17 -8.05 8.02 2.88
N PHE A 18 -7.42 7.02 2.27
CA PHE A 18 -7.47 5.64 2.73
C PHE A 18 -6.16 5.25 3.41
N PHE A 19 -6.27 4.54 4.53
CA PHE A 19 -5.15 4.08 5.33
C PHE A 19 -5.26 2.58 5.58
N ILE A 20 -4.15 1.86 5.51
CA ILE A 20 -4.02 0.48 5.97
C ILE A 20 -2.95 0.39 7.04
N THR A 21 -3.10 -0.54 7.97
CA THR A 21 -2.06 -0.80 8.98
C THR A 21 -0.89 -1.57 8.39
N GLY A 22 0.33 -1.15 8.76
CA GLY A 22 1.57 -1.90 8.54
C GLY A 22 2.00 -2.69 9.77
N ASN A 23 3.18 -3.31 9.69
CA ASN A 23 3.72 -4.09 10.80
C ASN A 23 4.07 -3.23 12.02
N HIS A 24 4.31 -1.93 11.82
CA HIS A 24 4.77 -1.05 12.89
C HIS A 24 3.66 -0.57 13.82
N GLU A 25 2.43 -0.45 13.30
CA GLU A 25 1.25 -0.04 14.05
C GLU A 25 0.96 -1.02 15.21
N GLY A 26 1.11 -2.33 14.97
CA GLY A 26 0.93 -3.36 15.98
C GLY A 26 1.88 -3.26 17.18
N TYR A 27 3.04 -2.59 17.05
CA TYR A 27 3.98 -2.40 18.15
C TYR A 27 3.64 -1.21 19.06
N VAL A 28 2.70 -0.34 18.66
CA VAL A 28 2.30 0.83 19.46
C VAL A 28 1.14 0.46 20.39
N LYS A 29 1.37 0.52 21.70
CA LYS A 29 0.31 0.25 22.69
C LYS A 29 -0.88 1.20 22.48
N GLY A 30 -2.06 0.62 22.27
CA GLY A 30 -3.30 1.39 22.12
C GLY A 30 -3.51 2.03 20.75
N TYR A 31 -2.73 1.65 19.71
CA TYR A 31 -2.82 2.21 18.36
C TYR A 31 -4.25 2.21 17.80
N ARG A 32 -5.04 1.16 18.08
CA ARG A 32 -6.45 1.05 17.65
C ARG A 32 -7.30 2.24 18.09
N LYS A 33 -7.11 2.72 19.33
CA LYS A 33 -7.82 3.92 19.84
C LYS A 33 -7.42 5.19 19.10
N GLN A 34 -6.19 5.25 18.56
CA GLN A 34 -5.76 6.37 17.73
C GLN A 34 -6.30 6.25 16.30
N LEU A 35 -6.33 5.03 15.74
CA LEU A 35 -6.95 4.76 14.44
C LEU A 35 -8.44 5.08 14.45
N ASP A 36 -9.17 4.81 15.53
CA ASP A 36 -10.59 5.18 15.65
C ASP A 36 -10.85 6.68 15.49
N ARG A 37 -9.82 7.50 15.71
CA ARG A 37 -9.86 8.96 15.58
C ARG A 37 -9.43 9.45 14.20
N PHE A 38 -8.95 8.57 13.30
CA PHE A 38 -8.58 8.94 11.93
C PHE A 38 -9.78 9.48 11.13
N LYS A 39 -10.99 9.02 11.47
CA LYS A 39 -12.24 9.58 10.95
C LYS A 39 -12.42 11.08 11.26
N GLU A 40 -11.79 11.61 12.31
CA GLU A 40 -11.79 13.06 12.62
C GLU A 40 -10.98 13.86 11.58
N LEU A 41 -10.14 13.19 10.77
CA LEU A 41 -9.16 13.80 9.86
C LEU A 41 -9.42 13.48 8.38
N ASN A 42 -10.64 13.06 8.03
CA ASN A 42 -10.99 12.60 6.67
C ASN A 42 -10.21 11.34 6.23
N ILE A 43 -9.76 10.51 7.18
CA ILE A 43 -9.02 9.29 6.89
C ILE A 43 -9.89 8.08 7.23
N THR A 44 -10.12 7.24 6.22
CA THR A 44 -10.81 5.95 6.34
C THR A 44 -9.76 4.84 6.49
N VAL A 45 -9.83 4.10 7.60
CA VAL A 45 -9.03 2.89 7.77
C VAL A 45 -9.70 1.76 6.98
N LEU A 46 -8.98 1.18 6.02
CA LEU A 46 -9.47 0.18 5.08
C LEU A 46 -8.84 -1.20 5.37
N ASP A 47 -8.78 -1.60 6.63
CA ASP A 47 -8.12 -2.85 7.03
C ASP A 47 -9.01 -4.07 6.74
N ASN A 48 -8.60 -4.89 5.76
CA ASN A 48 -9.32 -6.10 5.32
C ASN A 48 -10.72 -5.83 4.77
N GLU A 49 -10.91 -4.64 4.22
CA GLU A 49 -12.14 -4.17 3.61
C GLU A 49 -11.89 -3.70 2.19
N ARG A 50 -12.98 -3.46 1.45
CA ARG A 50 -12.93 -2.88 0.11
C ARG A 50 -13.93 -1.74 -0.01
N VAL A 51 -13.62 -0.80 -0.89
CA VAL A 51 -14.54 0.27 -1.29
C VAL A 51 -14.58 0.35 -2.81
N ALA A 52 -15.79 0.53 -3.36
CA ALA A 52 -15.98 0.75 -4.79
C ALA A 52 -15.88 2.25 -5.08
N LEU A 53 -15.01 2.62 -6.02
CA LEU A 53 -14.78 3.98 -6.51
C LEU A 53 -15.02 4.00 -8.03
N GLY A 54 -16.30 3.97 -8.41
CA GLY A 54 -16.70 3.76 -9.81
C GLY A 54 -16.36 2.34 -10.27
N GLU A 55 -15.56 2.21 -11.33
CA GLU A 55 -15.08 0.93 -11.87
C GLU A 55 -13.87 0.37 -11.09
N LEU A 56 -13.31 1.15 -10.16
CA LEU A 56 -12.19 0.73 -9.34
C LEU A 56 -12.69 0.09 -8.04
N ASN A 57 -12.17 -1.10 -7.73
CA ASN A 57 -12.32 -1.75 -6.44
C ASN A 57 -11.04 -1.54 -5.65
N LEU A 58 -11.08 -0.67 -4.64
CA LEU A 58 -9.94 -0.42 -3.75
C LEU A 58 -10.00 -1.42 -2.60
N ILE A 59 -8.98 -2.27 -2.51
CA ILE A 59 -8.84 -3.31 -1.48
C ILE A 59 -7.76 -2.84 -0.51
N GLY A 60 -8.05 -2.88 0.79
CA GLY A 60 -7.02 -2.67 1.82
C GLY A 60 -6.80 -3.94 2.65
N VAL A 61 -5.54 -4.24 2.95
CA VAL A 61 -5.14 -5.45 3.68
C VAL A 61 -4.31 -5.08 4.88
N ALA A 62 -4.81 -5.42 6.07
CA ALA A 62 -4.07 -5.20 7.31
C ALA A 62 -2.81 -6.08 7.34
N ASP A 63 -1.71 -5.55 7.86
CA ASP A 63 -0.45 -6.29 7.93
C ASP A 63 -0.32 -7.19 9.17
N GLU A 64 -1.12 -6.94 10.23
CA GLU A 64 -1.14 -7.70 11.50
C GLU A 64 -1.81 -9.10 11.35
N GLN A 65 -1.37 -9.87 10.36
CA GLN A 65 -1.84 -11.23 10.08
C GLN A 65 -0.82 -12.01 9.24
N PRO A 66 -0.82 -13.35 9.33
CA PRO A 66 0.10 -14.19 8.54
C PRO A 66 -0.10 -13.99 7.03
N SER A 67 0.97 -14.18 6.24
CA SER A 67 0.92 -14.04 4.77
C SER A 67 -0.20 -14.83 4.11
N GLY A 68 -0.47 -16.07 4.55
CA GLY A 68 -1.57 -16.87 4.02
C GLY A 68 -2.96 -16.26 4.27
N ALA A 69 -3.16 -15.57 5.40
CA ALA A 69 -4.41 -14.87 5.69
C ALA A 69 -4.55 -13.58 4.85
N ARG A 70 -3.44 -12.87 4.61
CA ARG A 70 -3.41 -11.72 3.70
C ARG A 70 -3.77 -12.11 2.27
N VAL A 71 -3.21 -13.21 1.76
CA VAL A 71 -3.57 -13.77 0.43
C VAL A 71 -5.06 -14.05 0.33
N LYS A 72 -5.62 -14.76 1.32
CA LYS A 72 -7.07 -15.06 1.37
C LYS A 72 -7.94 -13.81 1.46
N THR A 73 -7.44 -12.75 2.10
CA THR A 73 -8.16 -11.48 2.17
C THR A 73 -8.23 -10.79 0.82
N VAL A 74 -7.13 -10.73 0.07
CA VAL A 74 -7.14 -10.20 -1.30
C VAL A 74 -8.11 -10.99 -2.18
N GLU A 75 -8.02 -12.32 -2.16
CA GLU A 75 -8.92 -13.20 -2.91
C GLU A 75 -10.39 -13.00 -2.54
N ARG A 76 -10.72 -12.88 -1.25
CA ARG A 76 -12.10 -12.66 -0.78
C ARG A 76 -12.67 -11.31 -1.23
N LEU A 77 -11.82 -10.28 -1.33
CA LEU A 77 -12.22 -8.91 -1.64
C LEU A 77 -12.14 -8.56 -3.13
N TYR A 78 -11.62 -9.47 -3.94
CA TYR A 78 -11.60 -9.38 -5.39
C TYR A 78 -13.01 -9.22 -5.98
N VAL A 79 -13.12 -8.40 -7.01
CA VAL A 79 -14.35 -8.21 -7.78
C VAL A 79 -14.06 -8.43 -9.25
N ALA A 80 -14.69 -9.44 -9.84
CA ALA A 80 -14.59 -9.71 -11.26
C ALA A 80 -15.15 -8.54 -12.09
N GLY A 81 -14.40 -8.13 -13.11
CA GLY A 81 -14.77 -7.04 -14.02
C GLY A 81 -14.50 -5.62 -13.51
N ALA A 82 -14.08 -5.46 -12.25
CA ALA A 82 -13.59 -4.18 -11.73
C ALA A 82 -12.06 -4.08 -11.89
N PHE A 83 -11.52 -2.85 -11.90
CA PHE A 83 -10.09 -2.63 -11.72
C PHE A 83 -9.73 -2.78 -10.23
N ASN A 84 -9.07 -3.88 -9.87
CA ASN A 84 -8.74 -4.21 -8.49
C ASN A 84 -7.39 -3.59 -8.10
N LEU A 85 -7.46 -2.49 -7.32
CA LEU A 85 -6.30 -1.83 -6.72
C LEU A 85 -6.13 -2.29 -5.28
N ALA A 86 -5.04 -3.00 -4.98
CA ALA A 86 -4.75 -3.49 -3.64
C ALA A 86 -3.69 -2.64 -2.92
N LEU A 87 -4.02 -2.18 -1.73
CA LEU A 87 -3.08 -1.59 -0.78
C LEU A 87 -2.61 -2.70 0.18
N VAL A 88 -1.32 -2.98 0.17
CA VAL A 88 -0.71 -4.00 1.05
C VAL A 88 0.60 -3.44 1.59
N HIS A 89 0.86 -3.52 2.90
CA HIS A 89 2.07 -2.93 3.44
C HIS A 89 3.35 -3.57 2.87
N GLN A 90 3.42 -4.92 2.85
CA GLN A 90 4.59 -5.68 2.41
C GLN A 90 4.35 -6.38 1.06
N PRO A 91 5.32 -6.36 0.12
CA PRO A 91 5.17 -6.98 -1.20
C PRO A 91 5.28 -8.51 -1.20
N SER A 92 5.38 -9.16 -0.04
CA SER A 92 5.67 -10.60 0.09
C SER A 92 4.59 -11.53 -0.46
N ILE A 93 3.36 -11.03 -0.63
CA ILE A 93 2.21 -11.81 -1.12
C ILE A 93 1.92 -11.59 -2.61
N TRP A 94 2.67 -10.70 -3.26
CA TRP A 94 2.42 -10.29 -4.65
C TRP A 94 2.34 -11.48 -5.59
N ASP A 95 3.31 -12.40 -5.50
CA ASP A 95 3.38 -13.53 -6.43
C ASP A 95 2.17 -14.46 -6.36
N GLN A 96 1.52 -14.57 -5.20
CA GLN A 96 0.34 -15.38 -4.96
C GLN A 96 -0.98 -14.65 -5.20
N THR A 97 -0.96 -13.33 -5.38
CA THR A 97 -2.17 -12.50 -5.48
C THR A 97 -2.24 -11.70 -6.77
N SER A 98 -1.21 -11.75 -7.62
CA SER A 98 -1.15 -11.03 -8.89
C SER A 98 -2.32 -11.32 -9.84
N HIS A 99 -3.02 -12.45 -9.70
CA HIS A 99 -4.20 -12.78 -10.49
C HIS A 99 -5.54 -12.28 -9.90
N TYR A 100 -5.50 -11.68 -8.70
CA TYR A 100 -6.65 -11.05 -8.04
C TYR A 100 -6.51 -9.52 -7.96
N THR A 101 -5.49 -8.95 -8.58
CA THR A 101 -5.17 -7.52 -8.50
C THR A 101 -4.65 -7.04 -9.83
N ASP A 102 -5.12 -5.90 -10.32
CA ASP A 102 -4.56 -5.25 -11.51
C ASP A 102 -3.35 -4.37 -11.14
N LEU A 103 -3.42 -3.74 -9.96
CA LEU A 103 -2.33 -2.96 -9.37
C LEU A 103 -2.25 -3.21 -7.86
N MET A 104 -1.06 -3.55 -7.37
CA MET A 104 -0.75 -3.62 -5.94
C MET A 104 0.23 -2.51 -5.56
N LEU A 105 -0.09 -1.73 -4.52
CA LEU A 105 0.78 -0.70 -3.96
C LEU A 105 1.32 -1.15 -2.61
N CYS A 106 2.64 -1.15 -2.50
CA CYS A 106 3.37 -1.59 -1.32
C CYS A 106 4.40 -0.57 -0.84
N GLY A 107 4.84 -0.74 0.40
CA GLY A 107 5.95 0.00 1.00
C GLY A 107 6.90 -0.94 1.72
N HIS A 108 7.02 -0.75 3.04
CA HIS A 108 7.77 -1.59 4.00
C HIS A 108 9.30 -1.62 3.86
N THR A 109 9.86 -1.69 2.66
CA THR A 109 11.31 -1.91 2.46
C THR A 109 12.15 -0.64 2.69
N HIS A 110 11.52 0.53 2.66
CA HIS A 110 12.15 1.85 2.65
C HIS A 110 13.31 2.00 1.65
N LYS A 111 13.33 1.18 0.58
CA LYS A 111 14.47 1.06 -0.36
C LYS A 111 15.81 0.78 0.34
N GLY A 112 15.78 0.19 1.53
CA GLY A 112 16.98 -0.05 2.33
C GLY A 112 17.63 1.21 2.90
N GLN A 113 16.82 2.21 3.28
CA GLN A 113 17.07 3.49 3.97
C GLN A 113 18.53 3.94 4.25
N ILE A 114 19.37 3.09 4.86
CA ILE A 114 20.71 3.42 5.36
C ILE A 114 21.75 2.56 4.64
N PHE A 115 22.67 3.17 3.90
CA PHE A 115 23.84 2.47 3.37
C PHE A 115 24.76 1.99 4.51
N PRO A 116 25.31 0.76 4.46
CA PRO A 116 25.19 -0.25 3.40
C PRO A 116 24.07 -1.30 3.63
N PHE A 117 23.15 -1.08 4.58
CA PHE A 117 22.06 -2.03 4.87
C PHE A 117 21.11 -2.25 3.68
N ASN A 118 21.11 -1.34 2.70
CA ASN A 118 20.42 -1.51 1.43
C ASN A 118 20.79 -2.80 0.69
N PHE A 119 22.03 -3.29 0.82
CA PHE A 119 22.43 -4.56 0.22
C PHE A 119 21.76 -5.76 0.91
N LEU A 120 21.68 -5.75 2.25
CA LEU A 120 21.01 -6.81 3.01
C LEU A 120 19.51 -6.86 2.70
N VAL A 121 18.86 -5.70 2.58
CA VAL A 121 17.45 -5.60 2.18
C VAL A 121 17.22 -6.23 0.80
N ARG A 122 18.13 -6.01 -0.15
CA ARG A 122 18.03 -6.64 -1.50
C ARG A 122 18.23 -8.14 -1.49
N LEU A 123 18.99 -8.68 -0.54
CA LEU A 123 19.15 -10.12 -0.38
C LEU A 123 17.93 -10.76 0.29
N GLN A 124 17.30 -10.05 1.22
CA GLN A 124 16.16 -10.57 1.98
C GLN A 124 14.83 -10.42 1.25
N PHE A 125 14.63 -9.35 0.48
CA PHE A 125 13.37 -9.05 -0.18
C PHE A 125 13.49 -9.11 -1.70
N ARG A 126 12.59 -9.89 -2.32
CA ARG A 126 12.51 -10.02 -3.79
C ARG A 126 12.11 -8.70 -4.48
N TYR A 127 11.18 -7.98 -3.88
CA TYR A 127 10.66 -6.71 -4.39
C TYR A 127 11.06 -5.60 -3.42
N VAL A 128 11.91 -4.69 -3.87
CA VAL A 128 12.55 -3.69 -3.00
C VAL A 128 12.07 -2.28 -3.29
N PHE A 129 12.03 -1.86 -4.55
CA PHE A 129 11.63 -0.50 -4.92
C PHE A 129 11.36 -0.41 -6.42
N GLY A 130 10.27 0.26 -6.78
CA GLY A 130 9.89 0.53 -8.17
C GLY A 130 8.72 -0.32 -8.66
N LEU A 131 8.52 -0.29 -9.98
CA LEU A 131 7.45 -0.98 -10.69
C LEU A 131 7.90 -2.38 -11.14
N TYR A 132 7.04 -3.36 -10.92
CA TYR A 132 7.18 -4.75 -11.34
C TYR A 132 5.90 -5.19 -12.06
N GLY A 133 6.02 -6.09 -13.03
CA GLY A 133 4.89 -6.61 -13.80
C GLY A 133 4.85 -8.14 -13.82
N LYS A 134 3.64 -8.72 -13.82
CA LYS A 134 3.41 -10.15 -13.95
C LYS A 134 2.03 -10.40 -14.57
N SER A 135 1.99 -10.99 -15.76
CA SER A 135 0.76 -11.44 -16.42
C SER A 135 -0.35 -10.37 -16.49
N GLY A 136 -0.02 -9.15 -16.90
CA GLY A 136 -0.96 -8.03 -16.99
C GLY A 136 -1.16 -7.24 -15.69
N ALA A 137 -0.78 -7.80 -14.55
CA ALA A 137 -0.87 -7.14 -13.25
C ALA A 137 0.45 -6.43 -12.89
N HIS A 138 0.34 -5.36 -12.11
CA HIS A 138 1.47 -4.53 -11.69
C HIS A 138 1.62 -4.46 -10.17
N LEU A 139 2.87 -4.40 -9.70
CA LEU A 139 3.24 -4.10 -8.32
C LEU A 139 4.11 -2.86 -8.30
N TYR A 140 3.77 -1.88 -7.46
CA TYR A 140 4.66 -0.76 -7.17
C TYR A 140 5.09 -0.79 -5.71
N VAL A 141 6.40 -0.81 -5.47
CA VAL A 141 6.98 -0.74 -4.11
C VAL A 141 7.60 0.64 -3.90
N SER A 142 6.98 1.46 -3.05
CA SER A 142 7.46 2.79 -2.71
C SER A 142 8.61 2.76 -1.71
N SER A 143 9.48 3.76 -1.78
CA SER A 143 10.53 4.00 -0.78
C SER A 143 10.03 4.64 0.52
N GLY A 144 8.75 5.02 0.57
CA GLY A 144 8.06 5.61 1.71
C GLY A 144 8.41 7.08 1.96
N VAL A 145 7.48 7.80 2.59
CA VAL A 145 7.66 9.22 2.96
C VAL A 145 8.55 9.41 4.19
N GLY A 146 8.59 8.40 5.07
CA GLY A 146 9.23 8.45 6.37
C GLY A 146 10.45 7.54 6.51
N CYS A 147 11.01 7.53 7.72
CA CYS A 147 12.09 6.63 8.11
C CYS A 147 11.56 5.54 9.05
N TRP A 148 12.13 4.34 9.00
CA TRP A 148 12.01 3.34 10.06
C TRP A 148 13.24 3.37 10.96
N GLY A 149 13.07 3.16 12.27
CA GLY A 149 14.17 3.18 13.23
C GLY A 149 14.85 4.56 13.35
N PRO A 150 16.18 4.67 13.17
CA PRO A 150 16.88 5.96 13.19
C PRO A 150 16.26 6.95 12.18
N ARG A 151 16.01 8.19 12.62
CA ARG A 151 15.46 9.26 11.78
C ARG A 151 16.50 9.83 10.81
N MET A 152 17.09 8.96 10.00
CA MET A 152 18.08 9.31 8.99
C MET A 152 17.96 8.41 7.76
N ARG A 153 18.36 8.96 6.61
CA ARG A 153 18.39 8.26 5.33
C ARG A 153 19.71 8.56 4.63
N LEU A 154 20.43 7.52 4.22
CA LEU A 154 21.71 7.62 3.53
C LEU A 154 21.72 6.65 2.34
N GLY A 155 21.91 7.16 1.13
CA GLY A 155 21.94 6.32 -0.09
C GLY A 155 20.56 5.93 -0.64
N SER A 156 19.48 6.53 -0.14
CA SER A 156 18.12 6.42 -0.71
C SER A 156 17.37 7.76 -0.57
N LYS A 157 16.18 7.87 -1.17
CA LYS A 157 15.31 9.07 -1.06
C LYS A 157 13.93 8.66 -0.54
N ASN A 158 13.23 9.61 0.11
CA ASN A 158 11.80 9.46 0.39
C ASN A 158 11.01 9.68 -0.90
N GLU A 159 9.74 9.25 -0.89
CA GLU A 159 8.88 9.35 -2.07
C GLU A 159 7.42 9.59 -1.67
N VAL A 160 6.79 10.53 -2.37
CA VAL A 160 5.34 10.67 -2.51
C VAL A 160 5.06 10.42 -3.99
N ILE A 161 4.15 9.48 -4.29
CA ILE A 161 3.81 9.13 -5.66
C ILE A 161 2.46 9.73 -6.06
N LEU A 162 2.38 10.22 -7.28
CA LEU A 162 1.13 10.52 -7.98
C LEU A 162 0.96 9.48 -9.07
N LEU A 163 -0.13 8.72 -8.99
CA LEU A 163 -0.48 7.71 -10.00
C LEU A 163 -1.75 8.15 -10.71
N GLU A 164 -1.70 8.22 -12.03
CA GLU A 164 -2.87 8.42 -12.87
C GLU A 164 -3.29 7.07 -13.46
N ILE A 165 -4.48 6.60 -13.07
CA ILE A 165 -5.08 5.38 -13.61
C ILE A 165 -6.14 5.81 -14.63
N LYS A 166 -6.02 5.28 -15.85
CA LYS A 166 -6.92 5.62 -16.96
C LYS A 166 -7.52 4.33 -17.51
N PRO A 167 -8.83 4.30 -17.83
CA PRO A 167 -9.42 3.20 -18.57
C PRO A 167 -8.69 3.05 -19.90
N GLU A 168 -8.51 1.81 -20.34
CA GLU A 168 -8.03 1.59 -21.70
C GLU A 168 -9.13 2.00 -22.69
N PRO A 169 -8.85 2.83 -23.70
CA PRO A 169 -9.86 3.21 -24.66
C PRO A 169 -10.36 1.99 -25.44
N LEU A 170 -11.68 1.84 -25.58
CA LEU A 170 -12.34 0.76 -26.36
C LEU A 170 -11.75 0.50 -27.76
N ALA A 171 -11.10 1.50 -28.37
CA ALA A 171 -10.46 1.39 -29.67
C ALA A 171 -9.20 0.50 -29.68
N SER A 172 -8.50 0.31 -28.56
CA SER A 172 -7.34 -0.60 -28.49
C SER A 172 -7.77 -2.07 -28.41
N ILE A 173 -8.90 -2.35 -27.77
CA ILE A 173 -9.42 -3.72 -27.55
C ILE A 173 -9.98 -4.35 -28.83
N MET A 174 -10.46 -3.54 -29.79
CA MET A 174 -10.99 -4.02 -31.08
C MET A 174 -9.92 -4.15 -32.18
N ALA A 175 -8.66 -3.80 -31.89
CA ALA A 175 -7.57 -3.83 -32.85
C ALA A 175 -6.66 -5.07 -32.73
N ASP A 176 -6.90 -5.92 -31.73
CA ASP A 176 -6.25 -7.22 -31.50
C ASP A 176 -7.20 -8.39 -31.85
#